data_AF-A0A1I0AUM9-F1
#
_entry.id   AF-A0A1I0AUM9-F1
#
_cell.length_a   1.000
_cell.length_b   1.000
_cell.length_c   1.000
_cell.angle_alpha   90.00
_cell.angle_beta   90.00
_cell.angle_gamma   90.00
#
_symmetry.space_group_name_H-M   'P 1'
#
loop_
_entity.id
_entity.type
_entity.pdbx_description
1 polymer ?
#
loop_
_entity_poly.entity_id
_entity_poly.type
_entity_poly.pdbx_seq_one_letter_code
_entity_poly.pdbx_strand_id
1 'polypeptide(L)' 'MFKQLSNYALEEAHKNALRLKLDQDFIKILQKEMENRGLTCQKTSNN' A
#
# COMPACT_ATOMS: atom_id res chain seq x y z
N MET A 1 -3.64 0.82 -11.25
CA MET A 1 -4.17 -0.56 -11.34
C MET A 1 -5.45 -0.73 -10.52
N PHE A 2 -5.64 0.06 -9.46
CA PHE A 2 -6.73 -0.15 -8.50
C PHE A 2 -7.86 0.87 -8.61
N LYS A 3 -8.18 1.36 -9.82
CA LYS A 3 -9.10 2.51 -10.01
C LYS A 3 -10.48 2.34 -9.35
N GLN A 4 -10.92 1.10 -9.12
CA GLN A 4 -12.20 0.78 -8.46
C GLN A 4 -12.07 0.53 -6.94
N LEU A 5 -10.85 0.40 -6.43
CA LEU A 5 -10.58 0.25 -5.00
C LEU A 5 -10.74 1.61 -4.32
N SER A 6 -11.53 1.67 -3.24
CA SER A 6 -11.63 2.89 -2.44
C SER A 6 -10.29 3.22 -1.76
N ASN A 7 -10.08 4.48 -1.39
CA ASN A 7 -8.85 4.89 -0.69
C ASN A 7 -8.66 4.12 0.61
N TYR A 8 -9.74 3.93 1.38
CA TYR A 8 -9.73 3.13 2.60
C TYR A 8 -9.30 1.67 2.35
N ALA A 9 -9.87 1.02 1.33
CA ALA A 9 -9.51 -0.36 1.01
C ALA A 9 -8.06 -0.48 0.50
N LEU A 10 -7.54 0.54 -0.18
CA LEU A 10 -6.15 0.60 -0.62
C LEU A 10 -5.18 0.73 0.57
N GLU A 11 -5.50 1.61 1.53
CA GLU A 11 -4.71 1.78 2.77
C GLU A 11 -4.70 0.51 3.61
N GLU A 12 -5.87 -0.11 3.81
CA GLU A 12 -5.97 -1.37 4.55
C GLU A 12 -5.27 -2.52 3.83
N ALA A 13 -5.33 -2.57 2.49
CA ALA A 13 -4.56 -3.55 1.72
C ALA A 13 -3.05 -3.37 1.91
N HIS A 14 -2.55 -2.12 1.88
CA HIS A 14 -1.14 -1.81 2.12
C HIS A 14 -0.70 -2.21 3.53
N LYS A 15 -1.45 -1.81 4.55
CA LYS A 15 -1.19 -2.16 5.95
C LYS A 15 -1.18 -3.67 6.18
N ASN A 16 -2.13 -4.40 5.60
CA ASN A 16 -2.18 -5.84 5.70
C ASN A 16 -1.01 -6.51 4.95
N ALA A 17 -0.63 -5.98 3.79
CA ALA A 17 0.53 -6.49 3.04
C ALA A 17 1.83 -6.34 3.84
N LEU A 18 2.03 -5.20 4.52
CA LEU A 18 3.15 -5.00 5.43
C LEU A 18 3.13 -5.99 6.61
N ARG A 19 1.97 -6.10 7.28
CA ARG A 19 1.79 -6.97 8.46
C ARG A 19 2.05 -8.44 8.14
N LEU A 20 1.61 -8.90 6.98
CA LEU A 20 1.75 -10.28 6.53
C LEU A 20 3.10 -10.56 5.84
N LYS A 21 3.97 -9.54 5.73
CA LYS A 21 5.26 -9.62 5.02
C LYS A 21 5.10 -10.20 3.61
N LEU A 22 4.10 -9.69 2.88
CA LEU A 22 3.87 -10.11 1.51
C LEU A 22 5.03 -9.67 0.61
N ASP A 23 4.97 -10.12 -0.64
CA ASP A 23 5.93 -9.77 -1.67
C ASP A 23 6.19 -8.25 -1.76
N GLN A 24 7.47 -7.89 -1.85
CA GLN A 24 7.90 -6.49 -1.83
C GLN A 24 7.47 -5.72 -3.08
N ASP A 25 7.39 -6.38 -4.23
CA ASP A 25 6.95 -5.72 -5.45
C ASP A 25 5.44 -5.48 -5.43
N PHE A 26 4.66 -6.39 -4.84
CA PHE A 26 3.25 -6.13 -4.53
C PHE A 26 3.07 -4.93 -3.61
N ILE A 27 3.87 -4.82 -2.54
CA ILE A 27 3.83 -3.68 -1.61
C ILE A 27 4.16 -2.37 -2.34
N LYS A 28 5.19 -2.36 -3.19
CA LYS A 28 5.56 -1.17 -4.00
C LYS A 28 4.43 -0.77 -4.95
N ILE A 29 3.73 -1.73 -5.53
CA ILE A 29 2.58 -1.46 -6.42
C ILE A 29 1.46 -0.74 -5.64
N LEU A 30 1.17 -1.17 -4.41
CA LEU A 30 0.20 -0.48 -3.54
C LEU A 30 0.66 0.93 -3.16
N GLN A 31 1.93 1.07 -2.75
CA GLN A 31 2.51 2.38 -2.41
C GLN A 31 2.44 3.35 -3.57
N LYS A 32 2.80 2.92 -4.79
CA LYS A 32 2.73 3.76 -5.99
C LYS A 32 1.31 4.22 -6.29
N GLU A 33 0.32 3.36 -6.11
CA GLU A 33 -1.09 3.76 -6.28
C GLU A 33 -1.54 4.74 -5.19
N MET A 34 -1.11 4.54 -3.93
CA MET A 34 -1.38 5.46 -2.83
C MET A 34 -0.77 6.83 -3.07
N GLU A 35 0.49 6.90 -3.50
CA GLU A 35 1.19 8.13 -3.89
C GLU A 35 0.47 8.86 -5.03
N ASN A 36 0.05 8.13 -6.07
CA ASN A 36 -0.71 8.71 -7.19
C ASN A 36 -2.04 9.34 -6.75
N ARG A 37 -2.57 8.95 -5.58
CA ARG A 37 -3.82 9.48 -5.00
C ARG A 37 -3.59 10.51 -3.89
N GLY A 38 -2.33 10.83 -3.59
CA GLY A 38 -1.97 11.72 -2.49
C GLY A 38 -2.24 11.14 -1.10
N LEU A 39 -2.22 9.81 -0.96
CA LEU A 39 -2.41 9.11 0.32
C LEU A 39 -1.07 8.87 1.03
N THR A 40 -1.09 8.85 2.36
CA THR A 40 0.10 8.63 3.18
C THR A 40 0.47 7.16 3.22
N CYS A 41 1.67 6.82 2.74
CA CYS A 41 2.20 5.46 2.85
C CYS A 41 2.89 5.26 4.21
N GLN A 42 2.54 4.20 4.94
CA GLN A 42 3.36 3.77 6.08
C GLN A 42 4.68 3.20 5.54
N LYS A 43 5.79 3.87 5.84
CA LYS A 43 7.10 3.28 5.57
C LYS A 43 7.35 2.21 6.62
N THR A 44 7.62 0.97 6.20
CA THR A 44 8.23 -0.02 7.10
C THR A 44 9.56 0.55 7.54
N SER A 45 9.62 1.00 8.79
CA SER A 45 10.87 1.34 9.44
C SER A 45 11.64 0.02 9.63
N ASN A 46 12.59 -0.24 8.74
CA ASN A 46 13.57 -1.30 8.94
C ASN A 46 14.54 -0.80 10.02
N ASN A 47 14.32 -1.22 11.26
CA ASN A 47 15.35 -1.30 12.30
C ASN A 47 15.83 -2.75 12.38
#